data_AF-A0A183AHC4-F1
#
_entry.id   AF-A0A183AHC4-F1
#
_cell.length_a   1.000
_cell.length_b   1.000
_cell.length_c   1.000
_cell.angle_alpha   90.00
_cell.angle_beta   90.00
_cell.angle_gamma   90.00
#
_symmetry.space_group_name_H-M   'P 1'
#
loop_
_entity.id
_entity.type
_entity.pdbx_description
1 polymer ?
#
loop_
_entity_poly.entity_id
_entity_poly.type
_entity_poly.pdbx_seq_one_letter_code
_entity_poly.pdbx_strand_id
1 'polypeptide(L)'
;LEHKFFIAFMTGSRRPYGINWRLRKTGSLLIGNFTGGCSSRKSAPATGDVKKPHRYRPGTVALREIRRYQKSTELLIRKLPFQRLVREIAQDFKTDLRFQSSAVSALQEASEAYLVGLFEDTNLCAIHAKRVTIMPKDIQLARRIRDERA
;
A
#
# COMPACT_ATOMS: atom_id res chain seq x y z
N LEU A 1 0.83 -3.95 13.45
CA LEU A 1 -0.50 -3.31 13.44
C LEU A 1 -0.46 -1.97 12.74
N GLU A 2 0.70 -1.32 12.69
CA GLU A 2 1.08 -0.36 11.66
C GLU A 2 1.31 -1.05 10.29
N HIS A 3 1.04 -0.37 9.17
CA HIS A 3 1.35 -0.70 7.75
C HIS A 3 0.22 -1.10 6.79
N LYS A 4 -1.06 -1.18 7.17
CA LYS A 4 -2.13 -1.55 6.19
C LYS A 4 -2.76 -0.39 5.41
N PHE A 5 -2.34 0.85 5.64
CA PHE A 5 -2.85 2.02 4.93
C PHE A 5 -1.77 2.62 4.05
N PHE A 6 -1.53 1.99 2.89
CA PHE A 6 -0.89 2.67 1.78
C PHE A 6 -1.46 2.16 0.46
N ILE A 7 -2.43 2.92 -0.03
CA ILE A 7 -2.74 3.16 -1.44
C ILE A 7 -3.43 2.00 -2.19
N ALA A 8 -4.76 1.97 -2.05
CA ALA A 8 -5.60 1.96 -3.24
C ALA A 8 -5.35 3.26 -4.05
N PHE A 9 -5.75 3.26 -5.33
CA PHE A 9 -5.66 4.35 -6.32
C PHE A 9 -4.37 4.45 -7.17
N MET A 10 -4.47 3.92 -8.40
CA MET A 10 -4.87 4.79 -9.52
C MET A 10 -6.27 4.33 -9.95
N THR A 11 -7.32 5.12 -9.69
CA THR A 11 -8.56 4.94 -10.44
C THR A 11 -8.29 5.13 -11.92
N GLY A 12 -8.90 4.26 -12.71
CA GLY A 12 -8.86 4.32 -14.16
C GLY A 12 -9.22 5.70 -14.67
N SER A 13 -8.20 6.40 -15.15
CA SER A 13 -8.33 7.41 -16.18
C SER A 13 -7.10 7.26 -17.07
N ARG A 14 -7.32 6.66 -18.25
CA ARG A 14 -6.38 6.77 -19.36
C ARG A 14 -6.07 8.26 -19.58
N ARG A 15 -4.81 8.68 -19.41
CA ARG A 15 -4.02 9.56 -20.33
C ARG A 15 -2.73 10.10 -19.67
N PRO A 16 -1.76 10.56 -20.48
CA PRO A 16 -0.35 10.21 -20.32
C PRO A 16 0.52 11.39 -19.86
N TYR A 17 1.39 11.13 -18.89
CA TYR A 17 2.59 11.95 -18.68
C TYR A 17 3.76 11.00 -18.49
N GLY A 18 4.60 10.95 -19.53
CA GLY A 18 5.72 10.04 -19.65
C GLY A 18 6.78 10.32 -18.59
N ILE A 19 6.85 9.44 -17.59
CA ILE A 19 8.05 9.28 -16.79
C ILE A 19 8.68 7.97 -17.25
N ASN A 20 9.58 8.12 -18.21
CA ASN A 20 10.36 7.05 -18.82
C ASN A 20 11.35 6.53 -17.78
N TRP A 21 11.04 5.41 -17.12
CA TRP A 21 11.96 4.72 -16.20
C TRP A 21 13.05 3.94 -16.96
N ARG A 22 13.76 4.63 -17.87
CA ARG A 22 14.93 4.08 -18.57
C ARG A 22 16.11 4.02 -17.60
N LEU A 23 16.24 2.90 -16.91
CA LEU A 23 17.44 2.56 -16.15
C LEU A 23 18.60 2.28 -17.14
N ARG A 24 19.39 3.31 -17.44
CA ARG A 24 20.61 3.23 -18.26
C ARG A 24 21.69 2.54 -17.43
N LYS A 25 22.04 1.28 -17.76
CA LYS A 25 23.28 0.66 -17.27
C LYS A 25 24.46 1.23 -18.05
N THR A 26 25.31 1.99 -17.39
CA THR A 26 26.63 2.43 -17.89
C THR A 26 27.74 1.65 -17.19
N GLY A 27 28.71 1.15 -17.98
CA GLY A 27 30.08 0.75 -17.58
C GLY A 27 30.18 -0.54 -16.77
N SER A 28 30.71 -1.66 -17.29
CA SER A 28 32.10 -1.93 -17.70
C SER A 28 33.11 -1.71 -16.58
N LEU A 29 33.63 -2.82 -16.03
CA LEU A 29 35.03 -2.94 -15.67
C LEU A 29 35.45 -4.42 -15.67
N LEU A 30 36.57 -4.64 -16.36
CA LEU A 30 37.24 -5.89 -16.67
C LEU A 30 37.98 -6.44 -15.44
N ILE A 31 38.37 -7.72 -15.53
CA ILE A 31 39.67 -8.34 -15.14
C ILE A 31 39.44 -9.74 -14.51
N GLY A 32 40.09 -10.76 -15.10
CA GLY A 32 40.49 -11.98 -14.38
C GLY A 32 40.16 -13.30 -15.07
N ASN A 33 41.03 -13.76 -15.96
CA ASN A 33 41.09 -15.17 -16.38
C ASN A 33 41.60 -16.03 -15.22
N PHE A 34 41.03 -17.20 -14.94
CA PHE A 34 41.78 -18.35 -14.41
C PHE A 34 41.09 -19.68 -14.73
N THR A 35 41.91 -20.60 -15.22
CA THR A 35 41.66 -21.98 -15.66
C THR A 35 41.24 -22.91 -14.52
N GLY A 36 40.51 -23.98 -14.84
CA GLY A 36 40.50 -25.19 -14.01
C GLY A 36 39.17 -25.95 -14.05
N GLY A 37 39.11 -27.00 -14.86
CA GLY A 37 38.00 -27.93 -14.85
C GLY A 37 37.90 -28.71 -13.53
N CYS A 38 36.69 -29.07 -13.14
CA CYS A 38 36.48 -30.19 -12.23
C CYS A 38 35.15 -30.87 -12.53
N SER A 39 35.26 -32.18 -12.72
CA SER A 39 34.24 -33.12 -13.15
C SER A 39 32.95 -33.07 -12.34
N SER A 40 31.81 -33.20 -13.04
CA SER A 40 30.49 -33.41 -12.46
C SER A 40 30.40 -34.76 -11.73
N ARG A 41 30.70 -34.78 -10.43
CA ARG A 41 30.20 -35.84 -9.55
C ARG A 41 28.77 -35.49 -9.16
N LYS A 42 27.80 -36.16 -9.81
CA LYS A 42 26.41 -36.23 -9.31
C LYS A 42 26.47 -36.92 -7.94
N SER A 43 26.44 -36.14 -6.87
CA SER A 43 26.27 -36.63 -5.51
C SER A 43 24.78 -36.63 -5.16
N ALA A 44 24.35 -37.68 -4.47
CA ALA A 44 22.98 -37.85 -3.99
C ALA A 44 22.51 -36.63 -3.18
N PRO A 45 21.21 -36.27 -3.20
CA PRO A 45 20.71 -35.15 -2.42
C PRO A 45 20.89 -35.46 -0.93
N ALA A 46 21.85 -34.78 -0.29
CA ALA A 46 22.07 -34.86 1.14
C ALA A 46 20.79 -34.38 1.86
N THR A 47 20.20 -35.28 2.63
CA THR A 47 19.08 -35.02 3.52
C THR A 47 19.51 -34.02 4.60
N GLY A 48 18.79 -32.90 4.70
CA GLY A 48 18.68 -32.16 5.96
C GLY A 48 19.49 -30.87 6.13
N ASP A 49 19.60 -30.01 5.11
CA ASP A 49 19.84 -28.59 5.38
C ASP A 49 18.48 -27.87 5.41
N VAL A 50 18.00 -27.54 6.61
CA VAL A 50 16.79 -26.75 6.80
C VAL A 50 17.08 -25.35 6.26
N LYS A 51 16.67 -25.10 5.01
CA LYS A 51 16.81 -23.80 4.36
C LYS A 51 16.29 -22.72 5.31
N LYS A 52 17.17 -21.79 5.69
CA LYS A 52 16.83 -20.64 6.54
C LYS A 52 15.54 -19.98 5.99
N PRO A 53 14.58 -19.61 6.86
CA PRO A 53 13.33 -19.01 6.40
C PRO A 53 13.61 -17.76 5.57
N HIS A 54 13.10 -17.74 4.35
CA HIS A 54 13.33 -16.63 3.42
C HIS A 54 12.67 -15.35 3.96
N ARG A 55 13.50 -14.36 4.30
CA ARG A 55 13.04 -13.03 4.70
C ARG A 55 13.10 -12.08 3.51
N TYR A 56 11.95 -11.51 3.16
CA TYR A 56 11.87 -10.46 2.17
C TYR A 56 12.59 -9.19 2.65
N ARG A 57 13.20 -8.45 1.70
CA ARG A 57 13.78 -7.14 1.97
C ARG A 57 12.68 -6.17 2.42
N PRO A 58 12.99 -5.22 3.33
CA PRO A 58 12.04 -4.17 3.70
C PRO A 58 11.56 -3.44 2.43
N GLY A 59 10.26 -3.16 2.36
CA GLY A 59 9.60 -2.59 1.18
C GLY A 59 9.11 -3.60 0.14
N THR A 60 9.67 -4.81 0.04
CA THR A 60 9.20 -5.81 -0.95
C THR A 60 7.77 -6.28 -0.68
N VAL A 61 7.44 -6.50 0.59
CA VAL A 61 6.07 -6.92 0.99
C VAL A 61 5.08 -5.77 0.79
N ALA A 62 5.46 -4.54 1.17
CA ALA A 62 4.63 -3.36 0.98
C ALA A 62 4.30 -3.11 -0.49
N LEU A 63 5.28 -3.19 -1.40
CA LEU A 63 5.05 -3.05 -2.84
C LEU A 63 4.12 -4.14 -3.41
N ARG A 64 4.19 -5.35 -2.88
CA ARG A 64 3.29 -6.45 -3.27
C ARG A 64 1.86 -6.19 -2.78
N GLU A 65 1.70 -5.70 -1.57
CA GLU A 65 0.40 -5.33 -1.00
C GLU A 65 -0.24 -4.17 -1.77
N ILE A 66 0.52 -3.12 -2.10
CA ILE A 66 0.04 -2.00 -2.93
C ILE A 66 -0.51 -2.52 -4.26
N ARG A 67 0.26 -3.35 -4.97
CA ARG A 67 -0.19 -3.92 -6.27
C ARG A 67 -1.43 -4.80 -6.12
N ARG A 68 -1.55 -5.52 -5.01
CA ARG A 68 -2.73 -6.36 -4.73
C ARG A 68 -3.96 -5.47 -4.51
N TYR A 69 -3.88 -4.51 -3.59
CA TYR A 69 -5.01 -3.63 -3.23
C TYR A 69 -5.40 -2.65 -4.34
N GLN A 70 -4.49 -2.32 -5.25
CA GLN A 70 -4.84 -1.56 -6.46
C GLN A 70 -5.58 -2.40 -7.51
N LYS A 71 -5.42 -3.74 -7.49
CA LYS A 71 -6.10 -4.65 -8.43
C LYS A 71 -7.48 -5.08 -7.95
N SER A 72 -7.67 -5.17 -6.63
CA SER A 72 -8.94 -5.59 -6.00
C SER A 72 -9.67 -4.39 -5.41
N THR A 73 -10.99 -4.35 -5.57
CA THR A 73 -11.86 -3.34 -4.93
C THR A 73 -12.57 -3.90 -3.70
N GLU A 74 -11.87 -4.71 -2.90
CA GLU A 74 -12.43 -5.27 -1.66
C GLU A 74 -12.43 -4.25 -0.53
N LEU A 75 -13.50 -4.21 0.27
CA LEU A 75 -13.56 -3.37 1.46
C LEU A 75 -12.48 -3.80 2.46
N LEU A 76 -11.65 -2.85 2.89
CA LEU A 76 -10.50 -3.11 3.75
C LEU A 76 -10.88 -3.10 5.23
N ILE A 77 -11.94 -2.37 5.59
CA ILE A 77 -12.43 -2.28 6.96
C ILE A 77 -13.41 -3.42 7.23
N ARG A 78 -13.27 -4.08 8.40
CA ARG A 78 -14.21 -5.11 8.82
C ARG A 78 -15.60 -4.51 9.04
N LYS A 79 -16.63 -5.14 8.48
CA LYS A 79 -18.02 -4.63 8.52
C LYS A 79 -18.59 -4.45 9.93
N LEU A 80 -18.34 -5.41 10.84
CA LEU A 80 -18.90 -5.38 12.20
C LEU A 80 -18.43 -4.19 13.05
N PRO A 81 -17.11 -3.89 13.19
CA PRO A 81 -16.67 -2.73 13.95
C PRO A 81 -17.09 -1.41 13.31
N PHE A 82 -17.10 -1.29 11.97
CA PHE A 82 -17.57 -0.08 11.29
C PHE A 82 -19.06 0.17 11.59
N GLN A 83 -19.89 -0.86 11.54
CA GLN A 83 -21.30 -0.78 11.90
C GLN A 83 -21.52 -0.33 13.36
N ARG A 84 -20.69 -0.79 14.30
CA ARG A 84 -20.76 -0.35 15.70
C ARG A 84 -20.45 1.15 15.83
N LEU A 85 -19.40 1.59 15.14
CA LEU A 85 -18.97 3.00 15.12
C LEU A 85 -20.06 3.93 14.53
N VAL A 86 -20.68 3.53 13.42
CA VAL A 86 -21.78 4.29 12.80
C VAL A 86 -22.96 4.43 13.77
N ARG A 87 -23.29 3.36 14.53
CA ARG A 87 -24.38 3.39 15.50
C ARG A 87 -24.05 4.22 16.73
N GLU A 88 -22.81 4.18 17.20
CA GLU A 88 -22.31 5.00 18.30
C GLU A 88 -22.46 6.49 17.97
N ILE A 89 -21.93 6.93 16.82
CA ILE A 89 -22.04 8.32 16.37
C ILE A 89 -23.51 8.73 16.18
N ALA A 90 -24.34 7.87 15.59
CA ALA A 90 -25.73 8.20 15.34
C ALA A 90 -26.56 8.34 16.63
N GLN A 91 -26.21 7.57 17.66
CA GLN A 91 -26.89 7.61 18.95
C GLN A 91 -26.72 8.97 19.65
N ASP A 92 -25.58 9.65 19.44
CA ASP A 92 -25.31 10.98 20.01
C ASP A 92 -26.25 12.06 19.44
N PHE A 93 -26.78 11.86 18.23
CA PHE A 93 -27.69 12.82 17.60
C PHE A 93 -29.16 12.50 17.87
N LYS A 94 -29.56 11.23 17.78
CA LYS A 94 -30.94 10.81 18.00
C LYS A 94 -31.01 9.37 18.51
N THR A 95 -31.72 9.18 19.62
CA THR A 95 -31.98 7.85 20.17
C THR A 95 -32.95 7.06 19.27
N ASP A 96 -32.76 5.74 19.18
CA ASP A 96 -33.63 4.79 18.45
C ASP A 96 -33.62 4.85 16.92
N LEU A 97 -32.46 5.16 16.30
CA LEU A 97 -32.29 5.10 14.85
C LEU A 97 -32.14 3.66 14.32
N ARG A 98 -32.98 3.30 13.34
CA ARG A 98 -32.88 2.03 12.59
C ARG A 98 -32.14 2.26 11.28
N PHE A 99 -31.04 1.54 11.10
CA PHE A 99 -30.24 1.58 9.87
C PHE A 99 -30.58 0.44 8.93
N GLN A 100 -30.76 0.76 7.65
CA GLN A 100 -30.79 -0.23 6.56
C GLN A 100 -29.38 -0.80 6.35
N SER A 101 -29.29 -2.09 6.00
CA SER A 101 -28.00 -2.75 5.72
C SER A 101 -27.25 -2.13 4.54
N SER A 102 -27.98 -1.67 3.51
CA SER A 102 -27.40 -0.96 2.36
C SER A 102 -26.86 0.41 2.75
N ALA A 103 -27.54 1.15 3.64
CA ALA A 103 -27.10 2.46 4.10
C ALA A 103 -25.75 2.38 4.81
N VAL A 104 -25.57 1.40 5.70
CA VAL A 104 -24.29 1.18 6.39
C VAL A 104 -23.18 0.80 5.41
N SER A 105 -23.49 0.00 4.38
CA SER A 105 -22.53 -0.38 3.35
C SER A 105 -22.12 0.82 2.49
N ALA A 106 -23.06 1.67 2.10
CA ALA A 106 -22.78 2.90 1.35
C ALA A 106 -21.91 3.89 2.14
N LEU A 107 -22.18 4.05 3.45
CA LEU A 107 -21.34 4.85 4.35
C LEU A 107 -19.91 4.30 4.41
N GLN A 108 -19.77 2.97 4.42
CA GLN A 108 -18.46 2.32 4.42
C GLN A 108 -17.70 2.59 3.12
N GLU A 109 -18.36 2.40 1.97
CA GLU A 109 -17.76 2.66 0.66
C GLU A 109 -17.30 4.12 0.52
N ALA A 110 -18.16 5.07 0.91
CA ALA A 110 -17.83 6.50 0.88
C ALA A 110 -16.64 6.83 1.80
N SER A 111 -16.63 6.28 3.01
CA SER A 111 -15.56 6.51 3.99
C SER A 111 -14.22 5.95 3.53
N GLU A 112 -14.22 4.72 2.99
CA GLU A 112 -12.99 4.10 2.47
C GLU A 112 -12.48 4.86 1.24
N ALA A 113 -13.36 5.27 0.31
CA ALA A 113 -12.98 6.07 -0.85
C ALA A 113 -12.36 7.42 -0.45
N TYR A 114 -12.94 8.10 0.54
CA TYR A 114 -12.42 9.36 1.06
C TYR A 114 -11.02 9.20 1.68
N LEU A 115 -10.83 8.17 2.52
CA LEU A 115 -9.54 7.90 3.15
C LEU A 115 -8.46 7.58 2.11
N VAL A 116 -8.79 6.78 1.09
CA VAL A 116 -7.86 6.45 0.00
C VAL A 116 -7.41 7.72 -0.72
N GLY A 117 -8.37 8.57 -1.11
CA GLY A 117 -8.06 9.86 -1.74
C GLY A 117 -7.18 10.75 -0.86
N LEU A 118 -7.46 10.82 0.45
CA LEU A 118 -6.62 11.58 1.38
C LEU A 118 -5.18 11.03 1.45
N PHE A 119 -5.02 9.71 1.44
CA PHE A 119 -3.69 9.09 1.48
C PHE A 119 -2.85 9.35 0.23
N GLU A 120 -3.47 9.48 -0.94
CA GLU A 120 -2.77 9.88 -2.17
C GLU A 120 -2.16 11.28 -2.04
N ASP A 121 -2.94 12.25 -1.58
CA ASP A 121 -2.46 13.62 -1.41
C ASP A 121 -1.39 13.70 -0.33
N THR A 122 -1.55 12.96 0.77
CA THR A 122 -0.53 12.89 1.82
C THR A 122 0.77 12.29 1.31
N ASN A 123 0.69 11.31 0.40
CA ASN A 123 1.85 10.71 -0.22
C ASN A 123 2.56 11.70 -1.14
N LEU A 124 1.81 12.48 -1.93
CA LEU A 124 2.39 13.57 -2.73
C LEU A 124 3.10 14.61 -1.85
N CYS A 125 2.50 14.97 -0.71
CA CYS A 125 3.12 15.87 0.27
C CYS A 125 4.40 15.29 0.89
N ALA A 126 4.41 13.99 1.19
CA ALA A 126 5.60 13.31 1.71
C ALA A 126 6.74 13.27 0.68
N ILE A 127 6.42 12.96 -0.59
CA ILE A 127 7.38 12.94 -1.71
C ILE A 127 7.93 14.35 -1.97
N HIS A 128 7.08 15.38 -1.89
CA HIS A 128 7.50 16.78 -2.01
C HIS A 128 8.60 17.13 -0.99
N ALA A 129 8.51 16.58 0.22
CA ALA A 129 9.52 16.72 1.27
C ALA A 129 10.65 15.67 1.20
N LYS A 130 10.82 14.97 0.07
CA LYS A 130 11.84 13.92 -0.16
C LYS A 130 11.76 12.73 0.81
N ARG A 131 10.59 12.43 1.36
CA ARG A 131 10.34 11.31 2.29
C ARG A 131 9.47 10.25 1.63
N VAL A 132 9.65 9.00 2.06
CA VAL A 132 8.81 7.85 1.64
C VAL A 132 7.76 7.49 2.70
N THR A 133 7.98 7.90 3.96
CA THR A 133 7.07 7.66 5.08
C THR A 133 6.15 8.86 5.27
N ILE A 134 4.85 8.62 5.24
CA ILE A 134 3.81 9.61 5.57
C ILE A 134 3.84 9.94 7.07
N MET A 135 3.61 11.21 7.40
CA MET A 135 3.60 11.72 8.77
C MET A 135 2.30 12.51 9.03
N PRO A 136 1.88 12.70 10.29
CA PRO A 136 0.65 13.46 10.60
C PRO A 136 0.67 14.90 10.07
N LYS A 137 1.86 15.51 9.97
CA LYS A 137 2.03 16.83 9.33
C LYS A 137 1.65 16.86 7.85
N ASP A 138 1.83 15.74 7.14
CA ASP A 138 1.48 15.62 5.72
C ASP A 138 -0.05 15.53 5.56
N ILE A 139 -0.74 14.89 6.51
CA ILE A 139 -2.22 14.85 6.59
C ILE A 139 -2.79 16.23 6.89
N GLN A 140 -2.22 16.93 7.87
CA GLN A 140 -2.64 18.29 8.20
C GLN A 140 -2.46 19.25 7.02
N LEU A 141 -1.36 19.11 6.29
CA LEU A 141 -1.09 19.89 5.08
C LEU A 141 -2.11 19.56 3.97
N ALA A 142 -2.32 18.27 3.68
CA ALA A 142 -3.29 17.84 2.66
C ALA A 142 -4.70 18.35 2.95
N ARG A 143 -5.19 18.19 4.20
CA ARG A 143 -6.50 18.70 4.61
C ARG A 143 -6.61 20.22 4.53
N ARG A 144 -5.51 20.94 4.81
CA ARG A 144 -5.45 22.40 4.71
C ARG A 144 -5.52 22.88 3.26
N ILE A 145 -4.93 22.15 2.32
CA ILE A 145 -4.96 22.50 0.89
C ILE A 145 -6.33 22.15 0.28
N ARG A 146 -6.95 21.06 0.71
CA ARG A 146 -8.30 20.66 0.27
C ARG A 146 -9.44 21.53 0.81
N ASP A 147 -9.14 22.47 1.69
CA ASP A 147 -10.13 23.32 2.37
C ASP A 147 -11.22 22.54 3.13
N GLU A 148 -10.88 21.34 3.64
CA GLU A 148 -11.77 20.52 4.47
C GLU A 148 -11.84 21.01 5.94
N ARG A 149 -11.59 22.31 6.14
CA ARG A 149 -11.79 23.02 7.40
C ARG A 149 -13.12 23.77 7.32
N ALA A 150 -14.21 23.01 7.37
CA ALA A 150 -15.46 23.52 7.92
C ALA A 150 -15.44 23.33 9.44
#